data_AF-K1V462-F1
#
_entry.id   AF-K1V462-F1
#
_cell.length_a   1.000
_cell.length_b   1.000
_cell.length_c   1.000
_cell.angle_alpha   90.00
_cell.angle_beta   90.00
_cell.angle_gamma   90.00
#
_symmetry.space_group_name_H-M   'P 1'
#
loop_
_entity.id
_entity.type
_entity.pdbx_description
1 polymer ?
#
loop_
_entity_poly.entity_id
_entity_poly.type
_entity_poly.pdbx_seq_one_letter_code
_entity_poly.pdbx_strand_id
1 'polypeptide(L)' 'MSVRIKEGDKERIQAFEGTVIAKKHGGIAETFTVRRTSYGVGVERVFPVNSPFVENVEV' A
#
# COMPACT_ATOMS: atom_id res chain seq x y z
N MET A 1 6.31 2.52 1.20
CA MET A 1 5.28 2.79 0.17
C MET A 1 4.44 3.99 0.55
N SER A 2 4.43 5.05 -0.24
CA SER A 2 3.66 6.27 0.05
C SER A 2 2.22 6.11 -0.42
N VAL A 3 1.26 6.11 0.50
CA VAL A 3 -0.18 6.03 0.21
C VAL A 3 -0.79 7.41 0.43
N ARG A 4 -1.45 7.94 -0.60
CA ARG A 4 -2.13 9.22 -0.52
C ARG A 4 -3.49 9.04 0.16
N ILE A 5 -3.65 9.61 1.36
CA ILE A 5 -4.92 9.59 2.11
C ILE A 5 -5.55 10.98 1.95
N LYS A 6 -6.80 11.01 1.47
CA LYS A 6 -7.57 12.24 1.26
C LYS A 6 -8.63 12.36 2.35
N GLU A 7 -8.44 13.30 3.27
CA GLU A 7 -9.46 13.72 4.25
C GLU A 7 -9.89 15.15 3.91
N GLY A 8 -10.96 15.28 3.12
CA GLY A 8 -11.46 16.58 2.63
C GLY A 8 -10.55 17.22 1.58
N ASP A 9 -10.17 18.48 1.80
CA ASP A 9 -9.29 19.28 0.91
C ASP A 9 -7.79 19.03 1.15
N LYS A 10 -7.40 18.30 2.19
CA LYS A 10 -5.99 18.02 2.48
C LYS A 10 -5.62 16.60 2.02
N GLU A 11 -4.71 16.53 1.06
CA GLU A 11 -4.02 15.29 0.69
C GLU A 11 -2.80 15.11 1.60
N ARG A 12 -2.80 14.06 2.42
CA ARG A 12 -1.67 13.68 3.26
C ARG A 12 -1.03 12.43 2.67
N ILE A 13 0.26 12.53 2.36
CA ILE A 13 1.06 11.37 1.96
C ILE A 13 1.46 10.65 3.24
N GLN A 14 0.91 9.45 3.46
CA GLN A 14 1.31 8.60 4.57
C GLN A 14 2.24 7.52 4.04
N ALA A 15 3.48 7.50 4.53
CA ALA A 15 4.38 6.39 4.29
C ALA A 15 3.86 5.14 5.01
N PHE A 16 3.30 4.21 4.24
CA PHE A 16 3.03 2.85 4.66
C PHE A 16 4.28 2.01 4.39
N GLU A 17 5.05 1.77 5.44
CA GLU A 17 6.22 0.90 5.41
C GLU A 17 5.82 -0.49 5.95
N GLY A 18 6.11 -1.54 5.20
CA GLY A 18 5.74 -2.91 5.56
C GLY A 18 6.30 -3.92 4.58
N THR A 19 6.26 -5.19 4.94
CA THR A 19 6.81 -6.29 4.14
C THR A 19 5.76 -6.77 3.13
N VAL A 20 6.15 -6.89 1.86
CA VAL A 20 5.31 -7.53 0.84
C VAL A 20 5.30 -9.04 1.10
N ILE A 21 4.11 -9.59 1.36
CA ILE A 21 3.93 -11.01 1.70
C ILE A 21 3.31 -11.81 0.56
N ALA A 22 2.65 -11.13 -0.38
CA ALA A 22 2.01 -11.79 -1.51
C ALA A 22 1.90 -10.86 -2.71
N LYS A 23 1.95 -11.45 -3.89
CA LYS A 23 1.63 -10.84 -5.17
C LYS A 23 0.69 -11.78 -5.91
N LYS A 24 -0.47 -11.29 -6.35
CA LYS A 24 -1.55 -12.10 -6.93
C LYS A 24 -2.14 -11.41 -8.17
N HIS A 25 -2.77 -12.20 -9.03
CA HIS A 25 -3.26 -11.82 -10.36
C HIS A 25 -2.14 -11.43 -11.34
N GLY A 26 -2.48 -11.31 -12.63
CA GLY A 26 -1.57 -10.91 -13.70
C GLY A 26 -2.17 -9.82 -14.57
N GLY A 27 -1.30 -9.04 -15.22
CA GLY A 27 -1.71 -7.93 -16.08
C GLY A 27 -2.20 -6.72 -15.30
N ILE A 28 -3.27 -6.07 -15.78
CA ILE A 28 -3.80 -4.83 -15.18
C ILE A 28 -4.37 -5.04 -13.77
N ALA A 29 -4.89 -6.23 -13.49
CA ALA A 29 -5.49 -6.59 -12.20
C ALA A 29 -4.48 -7.07 -11.16
N GLU A 30 -3.17 -6.98 -11.44
CA GLU A 30 -2.12 -7.39 -10.52
C GLU A 30 -2.22 -6.63 -9.19
N THR A 31 -2.26 -7.36 -8.08
CA THR A 31 -2.33 -6.83 -6.72
C THR A 31 -1.21 -7.39 -5.86
N PHE A 32 -0.81 -6.65 -4.83
CA PHE A 32 0.16 -7.08 -3.85
C PHE A 32 -0.35 -6.79 -2.44
N THR A 33 0.05 -7.64 -1.49
CA THR A 33 -0.34 -7.55 -0.10
C THR A 33 0.86 -7.12 0.73
N VAL A 34 0.71 -6.02 1.45
CA VAL A 34 1.71 -5.49 2.38
C VAL A 34 1.23 -5.76 3.80
N ARG A 35 2.08 -6.38 4.60
CA ARG A 35 1.88 -6.60 6.03
C ARG A 35 2.80 -5.69 6.83
N ARG A 36 2.24 -4.98 7.79
CA ARG A 36 2.97 -4.14 8.75
C ARG A 36 2.49 -4.46 10.16
N THR A 37 3.39 -4.54 11.12
CA THR A 37 3.02 -4.49 12.54
C THR A 37 3.07 -3.03 13.00
N SER A 38 1.94 -2.49 13.45
CA SER A 38 1.83 -1.13 13.97
C SER A 38 1.32 -1.19 15.40
N TYR A 39 2.07 -0.64 16.36
CA TYR A 39 1.69 -0.63 17.79
C TYR A 39 1.29 -2.01 18.35
N GLY A 40 1.96 -3.08 17.90
CA GLY A 40 1.67 -4.46 18.31
C GLY A 40 0.49 -5.12 17.59
N VAL A 41 -0.22 -4.41 16.71
CA VAL A 41 -1.31 -4.94 15.89
C VAL A 41 -0.82 -5.19 14.46
N GLY A 42 -1.03 -6.41 13.96
CA GLY A 42 -0.77 -6.75 12.57
C GLY A 42 -1.81 -6.11 11.66
N VAL A 43 -1.36 -5.31 10.70
CA VAL A 43 -2.20 -4.66 9.69
C VAL A 43 -1.78 -5.16 8.32
N GLU A 44 -2.74 -5.69 7.57
CA GLU A 44 -2.55 -6.13 6.20
C GLU A 44 -3.37 -5.25 5.26
N ARG A 45 -2.75 -4.81 4.16
CA ARG A 45 -3.43 -4.05 3.11
C ARG A 45 -3.09 -4.62 1.74
N VAL A 46 -4.11 -4.70 0.90
CA VAL A 46 -3.99 -5.13 -0.50
C VAL A 46 -4.04 -3.90 -1.38
N PHE A 47 -3.07 -3.77 -2.27
CA PHE A 47 -2.97 -2.65 -3.20
C PHE A 47 -2.89 -3.17 -4.64
N PRO A 48 -3.56 -2.51 -5.61
CA PRO A 48 -3.31 -2.76 -7.02
C PRO A 48 -1.94 -2.22 -7.41
N VAL A 49 -1.18 -2.99 -8.20
CA VAL A 49 0.14 -2.57 -8.71
C VAL A 49 0.01 -1.33 -9.60
N ASN A 50 -1.04 -1.27 -10.42
CA ASN A 50 -1.31 -0.14 -11.31
C ASN A 50 -2.14 1.00 -10.67
N SER A 51 -2.24 1.03 -9.34
CA SER A 51 -3.02 2.06 -8.66
C SER A 51 -2.25 3.38 -8.60
N PRO A 52 -2.85 4.52 -9.01
CA PRO A 52 -2.21 5.84 -8.93
C PRO A 52 -1.99 6.31 -7.49
N PHE A 53 -2.57 5.60 -6.50
CA PHE A 53 -2.39 5.88 -5.08
C PHE A 53 -1.10 5.30 -4.49
N VAL A 54 -0.35 4.52 -5.27
CA VAL A 54 0.94 3.92 -4.89
C VAL A 54 2.06 4.74 -5.50
N GLU A 55 2.65 5.65 -4.71
CA GLU A 55 3.60 6.60 -5.29
C GLU A 55 5.01 6.01 -5.47
N ASN A 56 5.46 5.15 -4.54
CA ASN A 56 6.76 4.48 -4.60
C ASN A 56 6.73 3.19 -3.76
N VAL A 57 7.39 2.13 -4.22
CA VAL A 57 7.67 0.91 -3.44
C VAL A 57 9.20 0.72 -3.45
N GLU A 58 9.84 0.93 -2.29
CA GLU A 58 11.25 0.61 -2.08
C GLU A 58 11.36 -0.84 -1.60
N VAL A 59 12.33 -1.58 -2.15
CA VAL A 59 12.67 -2.97 -1.81
C VAL A 59 14.00 -3.00 -1.06
#